data_AF-A0AAV5BRY6-F1
#
_entry.id   AF-A0AAV5BRY6-F1
#
_cell.length_a   1.000
_cell.length_b   1.000
_cell.length_c   1.000
_cell.angle_alpha   90.00
_cell.angle_beta   90.00
_cell.angle_gamma   90.00
#
_symmetry.space_group_name_H-M   'P 1'
#
loop_
_entity.id
_entity.type
_entity.pdbx_description
1 polymer ?
#
loop_
_entity_poly.entity_id
_entity_poly.type
_entity_poly.pdbx_seq_one_letter_code
_entity_poly.pdbx_strand_id
1 'polypeptide(L)'
;MSTTGAPSAARAATAVLCVLAAALIAHAEQCGSQAGGALCPNGLCCSEYGYCGSTEAYCCAGCQSQCSCGPSPGPSPPSPPPPPPTPIGPVDPDGVASIVSEDLFEQLLLHRNDPACLAHGFYTYEAFIAACDSFPDFAGKNLSDEARKREVAAFLGQTSHETTGGWPTAPDGPYAWGYCFKEELNAVADYCVPQPEWPCAPGKKYFGRGPIQLS
;
A
#
# COMPACT_ATOMS: atom_id res chain seq x y z
N MET A 1 3.74 -52.92 -49.25
CA MET A 1 2.63 -52.07 -48.81
C MET A 1 2.74 -51.89 -47.31
N SER A 2 2.56 -50.65 -46.85
CA SER A 2 3.04 -50.04 -45.61
C SER A 2 2.61 -50.72 -44.30
N THR A 3 3.53 -50.78 -43.35
CA THR A 3 3.27 -51.08 -41.93
C THR A 3 3.00 -49.77 -41.18
N THR A 4 1.77 -49.59 -40.70
CA THR A 4 1.35 -48.50 -39.81
C THR A 4 1.58 -48.90 -38.35
N GLY A 5 2.51 -48.21 -37.67
CA GLY A 5 2.78 -48.39 -36.24
C GLY A 5 1.85 -47.52 -35.37
N ALA A 6 1.21 -48.13 -34.37
CA ALA A 6 0.40 -47.43 -33.38
C ALA A 6 1.29 -46.62 -32.40
N PRO A 7 0.87 -45.42 -31.95
CA PRO A 7 1.66 -44.62 -31.01
C PRO A 7 1.68 -45.25 -29.60
N SER A 8 2.86 -45.24 -28.97
CA SER A 8 3.09 -45.77 -27.61
C SER A 8 2.34 -44.96 -26.53
N ALA A 9 1.69 -45.67 -25.60
CA ALA A 9 0.90 -45.13 -24.49
C ALA A 9 1.66 -44.12 -23.59
N ALA A 10 2.99 -44.21 -23.53
CA ALA A 10 3.82 -43.27 -22.78
C ALA A 10 3.76 -41.84 -23.33
N ARG A 11 3.64 -41.67 -24.66
CA ARG A 11 3.52 -40.34 -25.30
C ARG A 11 2.17 -39.69 -25.05
N ALA A 12 1.12 -40.50 -24.92
CA ALA A 12 -0.22 -40.01 -24.60
C ALA A 12 -0.29 -39.50 -23.16
N ALA A 13 0.34 -40.19 -22.20
CA ALA A 13 0.34 -39.78 -20.79
C ALA A 13 1.07 -38.45 -20.54
N THR A 14 2.22 -38.21 -21.18
CA THR A 14 2.97 -36.94 -21.04
C THR A 14 2.19 -35.76 -21.65
N ALA A 15 1.54 -35.97 -22.79
CA ALA A 15 0.71 -34.94 -23.42
C ALA A 15 -0.51 -34.56 -22.55
N VAL A 16 -1.16 -35.54 -21.91
CA VAL A 16 -2.30 -35.32 -21.00
C VAL A 16 -1.86 -34.53 -19.75
N LEU A 17 -0.69 -34.83 -19.18
CA LEU A 17 -0.16 -34.11 -18.01
C LEU A 17 0.21 -32.65 -18.35
N CYS A 18 0.76 -32.40 -19.53
CA CYS A 18 1.04 -31.03 -20.00
C CYS A 18 -0.24 -30.22 -20.28
N VAL A 19 -1.30 -30.85 -20.82
CA VAL A 19 -2.60 -30.20 -21.05
C VAL A 19 -3.31 -29.88 -19.72
N LEU A 20 -3.22 -30.77 -18.72
CA LEU A 20 -3.76 -30.51 -17.38
C LEU A 20 -2.98 -29.42 -16.63
N ALA A 21 -1.65 -29.35 -16.79
CA ALA A 21 -0.82 -28.29 -16.20
C ALA A 21 -1.07 -26.92 -16.86
N ALA A 22 -1.35 -26.88 -18.17
CA ALA A 22 -1.70 -25.64 -18.88
C ALA A 22 -3.11 -25.11 -18.51
N ALA A 23 -4.04 -26.00 -18.12
CA ALA A 23 -5.39 -25.61 -17.71
C ALA A 23 -5.46 -24.96 -16.30
N LEU A 24 -4.37 -24.98 -15.52
CA LEU A 24 -4.28 -24.34 -14.20
C LEU A 24 -3.80 -22.89 -14.27
N ILE A 25 -3.45 -22.37 -15.45
CA ILE A 25 -3.16 -20.95 -15.67
C ILE A 25 -4.39 -20.29 -16.30
N ALA A 26 -5.55 -20.45 -15.66
CA ALA A 26 -6.70 -19.60 -15.94
C ALA A 26 -6.46 -18.28 -15.20
N HIS A 27 -5.83 -17.31 -15.87
CA HIS A 27 -5.90 -15.92 -15.44
C HIS A 27 -7.39 -15.54 -15.50
N ALA A 28 -8.06 -15.50 -14.34
CA ALA A 28 -9.43 -15.02 -14.28
C ALA A 28 -9.41 -13.53 -14.59
N GLU A 29 -9.99 -13.16 -15.73
CA GLU A 29 -10.24 -11.76 -16.06
C GLU A 29 -11.08 -11.13 -14.95
N GLN A 30 -10.69 -9.93 -14.52
CA GLN A 30 -11.17 -9.26 -13.30
C GLN A 30 -12.46 -8.47 -13.54
N CYS A 31 -12.67 -8.01 -14.78
CA CYS A 31 -13.74 -7.10 -15.14
C CYS A 31 -14.15 -7.27 -16.61
N GLY A 32 -15.23 -6.59 -17.00
CA GLY A 32 -15.63 -6.49 -18.40
C GLY A 32 -16.35 -7.74 -18.91
N SER A 33 -16.48 -7.84 -20.23
CA SER A 33 -17.24 -8.90 -20.91
C SER A 33 -16.70 -10.30 -20.61
N GLN A 34 -15.39 -10.42 -20.39
CA GLN A 34 -14.71 -11.65 -20.02
C GLN A 34 -15.06 -12.11 -18.59
N ALA A 35 -15.49 -11.18 -17.73
CA ALA A 35 -15.88 -11.41 -16.34
C ALA A 35 -17.39 -11.21 -16.09
N GLY A 36 -18.23 -11.47 -17.09
CA GLY A 36 -19.70 -11.37 -16.94
C GLY A 36 -20.21 -9.94 -16.72
N GLY A 37 -19.45 -8.94 -17.16
CA GLY A 37 -19.77 -7.52 -16.97
C GLY A 37 -19.36 -6.96 -15.61
N ALA A 38 -18.52 -7.68 -14.84
CA ALA A 38 -18.03 -7.20 -13.56
C ALA A 38 -17.33 -5.82 -13.69
N LEU A 39 -17.62 -4.94 -12.74
CA LEU A 39 -16.94 -3.66 -12.59
C LEU A 39 -15.70 -3.85 -11.72
N CYS A 40 -14.67 -3.04 -11.96
CA CYS A 40 -13.51 -3.04 -11.10
C CYS A 40 -13.82 -2.42 -9.73
N PRO A 41 -13.27 -2.97 -8.64
CA PRO A 41 -13.33 -2.33 -7.33
C PRO A 41 -12.60 -0.98 -7.36
N ASN A 42 -12.92 -0.11 -6.40
CA ASN A 42 -12.29 1.21 -6.21
C ASN A 42 -12.38 2.16 -7.43
N GLY A 43 -13.36 1.97 -8.31
CA GLY A 43 -13.58 2.86 -9.46
C GLY A 43 -12.54 2.74 -10.57
N LEU A 44 -11.72 1.69 -10.57
CA LEU A 44 -10.66 1.51 -11.57
C LEU A 44 -11.24 1.24 -12.97
N CYS A 45 -10.50 1.62 -14.00
CA CYS A 45 -10.91 1.34 -15.37
C CYS A 45 -10.73 -0.14 -15.70
N CYS A 46 -11.68 -0.68 -16.47
CA CYS A 46 -11.57 -2.02 -17.03
C CYS A 46 -10.96 -1.95 -18.42
N SER A 47 -9.75 -2.51 -18.60
CA SER A 47 -9.06 -2.54 -19.90
C SER A 47 -9.80 -3.38 -20.94
N GLU A 48 -9.39 -3.27 -22.21
CA GLU A 48 -9.90 -4.12 -23.31
C GLU A 48 -9.74 -5.61 -23.02
N TYR A 49 -8.71 -5.96 -22.24
CA TYR A 49 -8.34 -7.34 -21.95
C TYR A 49 -9.09 -7.92 -20.76
N GLY A 50 -9.75 -7.11 -19.93
CA GLY A 50 -10.50 -7.58 -18.76
C GLY A 50 -9.78 -7.39 -17.42
N TYR A 51 -8.80 -6.48 -17.35
CA TYR A 51 -8.04 -6.17 -16.13
C TYR A 51 -8.36 -4.80 -15.57
N CYS A 52 -8.26 -4.67 -14.26
CA CYS A 52 -8.50 -3.42 -13.54
C CYS A 52 -7.22 -2.59 -13.39
N GLY A 53 -7.28 -1.30 -13.71
CA GLY A 53 -6.15 -0.39 -13.55
C GLY A 53 -6.52 1.07 -13.79
N SER A 54 -5.54 1.97 -13.63
CA SER A 54 -5.76 3.43 -13.66
C SER A 54 -4.93 4.16 -14.72
N THR A 55 -4.11 3.46 -15.51
CA THR A 55 -3.28 4.08 -16.56
C THR A 55 -4.04 4.17 -17.89
N GLU A 56 -3.50 4.91 -18.86
CA GLU A 56 -4.11 5.03 -20.20
C GLU A 56 -4.38 3.67 -20.87
N ALA A 57 -3.52 2.67 -20.63
CA ALA A 57 -3.71 1.30 -21.15
C ALA A 57 -4.99 0.62 -20.63
N TYR A 58 -5.54 1.08 -19.51
CA TYR A 58 -6.76 0.56 -18.90
C TYR A 58 -7.96 1.48 -19.12
N CYS A 59 -7.74 2.80 -19.13
CA CYS A 59 -8.81 3.80 -19.16
C CYS A 59 -9.13 4.33 -20.56
N CYS A 60 -8.25 4.13 -21.54
CA CYS A 60 -8.36 4.76 -22.85
C CYS A 60 -8.91 3.84 -23.94
N ALA A 61 -8.26 3.78 -25.11
CA ALA A 61 -8.74 3.01 -26.25
C ALA A 61 -8.96 1.53 -25.83
N GLY A 62 -10.17 1.03 -26.08
CA GLY A 62 -10.55 -0.34 -25.73
C GLY A 62 -11.09 -0.54 -24.31
N CYS A 63 -11.16 0.50 -23.47
CA CYS A 63 -11.74 0.38 -22.14
C CYS A 63 -13.21 -0.10 -22.18
N GLN A 64 -13.54 -1.08 -21.32
CA GLN A 64 -14.84 -1.74 -21.27
C GLN A 64 -15.81 -1.11 -20.26
N SER A 65 -15.33 -0.60 -19.12
CA SER A 65 -16.16 0.01 -18.08
C SER A 65 -15.36 0.94 -17.16
N GLN A 66 -16.05 1.88 -16.51
CA GLN A 66 -15.44 2.93 -15.66
C GLN A 66 -14.41 3.79 -16.43
N CYS A 67 -14.64 3.95 -17.73
CA CYS A 67 -13.70 4.59 -18.66
C CYS A 67 -13.72 6.11 -18.51
N SER A 68 -12.51 6.68 -18.37
CA SER A 68 -12.30 8.11 -18.29
C SER A 68 -11.06 8.48 -19.09
N CYS A 69 -11.22 8.72 -20.39
CA CYS A 69 -10.17 9.28 -21.26
C CYS A 69 -10.02 10.78 -21.00
N GLY A 70 -9.42 11.15 -19.87
CA GLY A 70 -8.83 12.48 -19.71
C GLY A 70 -7.36 12.45 -20.11
N PRO A 71 -6.66 13.60 -20.25
CA PRO A 71 -5.28 13.58 -19.80
C PRO A 71 -5.33 12.96 -18.41
N SER A 72 -4.43 12.02 -18.10
CA SER A 72 -4.22 11.57 -16.73
C SER A 72 -4.40 12.79 -15.80
N PRO A 73 -4.98 12.69 -14.58
CA PRO A 73 -4.53 13.64 -13.58
C PRO A 73 -3.01 13.55 -13.69
N GLY A 74 -2.40 14.62 -14.21
CA GLY A 74 -0.95 14.66 -14.33
C GLY A 74 -0.44 14.25 -12.96
N PRO A 75 0.72 13.56 -12.87
CA PRO A 75 1.25 13.12 -11.58
C PRO A 75 0.96 14.23 -10.59
N SER A 76 0.16 13.93 -9.55
CA SER A 76 -0.21 14.92 -8.53
C SER A 76 1.03 15.77 -8.33
N PRO A 77 0.95 17.13 -8.48
CA PRO A 77 2.14 17.98 -8.49
C PRO A 77 3.06 17.42 -7.43
N PRO A 78 4.28 16.99 -7.81
CA PRO A 78 5.08 16.09 -6.99
C PRO A 78 4.93 16.61 -5.59
N SER A 79 4.46 15.75 -4.66
CA SER A 79 4.43 16.13 -3.25
C SER A 79 5.71 16.90 -3.03
N PRO A 80 5.64 18.19 -2.60
CA PRO A 80 6.82 19.05 -2.58
C PRO A 80 7.94 18.18 -2.03
N PRO A 81 9.10 18.12 -2.73
CA PRO A 81 10.14 17.15 -2.42
C PRO A 81 10.23 17.09 -0.92
N PRO A 82 10.17 15.88 -0.31
CA PRO A 82 10.15 15.76 1.14
C PRO A 82 11.17 16.77 1.65
N PRO A 83 10.76 17.64 2.61
CA PRO A 83 11.62 18.73 3.06
C PRO A 83 13.02 18.15 3.19
N PRO A 84 14.05 18.81 2.60
CA PRO A 84 15.38 18.23 2.49
C PRO A 84 15.69 17.57 3.81
N PRO A 85 16.09 16.27 3.82
CA PRO A 85 16.14 15.47 5.04
C PRO A 85 16.72 16.36 6.11
N THR A 86 15.89 16.67 7.11
CA THR A 86 16.28 17.56 8.19
C THR A 86 17.66 17.09 8.59
N PRO A 87 18.71 17.94 8.51
CA PRO A 87 20.06 17.50 8.84
C PRO A 87 19.93 16.72 10.13
N ILE A 88 20.24 15.41 10.09
CA ILE A 88 20.03 14.52 11.21
C ILE A 88 20.70 15.27 12.36
N GLY A 89 19.88 15.78 13.28
CA GLY A 89 20.40 16.42 14.47
C GLY A 89 21.30 15.40 15.16
N PRO A 90 22.17 15.81 16.08
CA PRO A 90 22.87 14.83 16.91
C PRO A 90 21.84 13.80 17.41
N VAL A 91 21.93 12.56 16.93
CA VAL A 91 21.00 11.48 17.31
C VAL A 91 21.04 11.44 18.82
N ASP A 92 19.89 11.65 19.47
CA ASP A 92 19.84 11.62 20.92
C ASP A 92 20.26 10.20 21.35
N PRO A 93 21.41 10.03 22.04
CA PRO A 93 21.87 8.71 22.46
C PRO A 93 20.87 8.03 23.41
N ASP A 94 19.98 8.81 24.03
CA ASP A 94 18.93 8.33 24.91
C ASP A 94 17.53 8.34 24.25
N GLY A 95 17.43 8.70 22.96
CA GLY A 95 16.19 8.81 22.20
C GLY A 95 15.64 7.47 21.69
N VAL A 96 14.58 7.50 20.87
CA VAL A 96 13.92 6.30 20.32
C VAL A 96 14.88 5.40 19.53
N ALA A 97 15.86 5.99 18.83
CA ALA A 97 16.88 5.26 18.07
C ALA A 97 17.71 4.28 18.93
N SER A 98 17.78 4.48 20.25
CA SER A 98 18.48 3.57 21.17
C SER A 98 17.72 2.27 21.44
N ILE A 99 16.41 2.21 21.18
CA ILE A 99 15.54 1.06 21.45
C ILE A 99 14.86 0.49 20.21
N VAL A 100 14.75 1.28 19.14
CA VAL A 100 14.28 0.85 17.83
C VAL A 100 15.36 1.19 16.81
N SER A 101 16.13 0.18 16.41
CA SER A 101 17.08 0.32 15.30
C SER A 101 16.34 0.41 13.96
N GLU A 102 17.03 0.88 12.93
CA GLU A 102 16.54 0.84 11.55
C GLU A 102 16.12 -0.58 11.14
N ASP A 103 16.98 -1.58 11.37
CA ASP A 103 16.65 -2.98 11.09
C ASP A 103 15.37 -3.46 11.79
N LEU A 104 15.12 -3.02 13.03
CA LEU A 104 13.91 -3.38 13.75
C LEU A 104 12.69 -2.64 13.16
N PHE A 105 12.83 -1.37 12.81
CA PHE A 105 11.78 -0.60 12.14
C PHE A 105 11.39 -1.23 10.79
N GLU A 106 12.38 -1.63 9.99
CA GLU A 106 12.17 -2.34 8.72
C GLU A 106 11.49 -3.71 8.92
N GLN A 107 11.83 -4.43 9.98
CA GLN A 107 11.17 -5.69 10.33
C GLN A 107 9.73 -5.51 10.82
N LEU A 108 9.47 -4.46 11.60
CA LEU A 108 8.13 -4.17 12.13
C LEU A 108 7.18 -3.71 11.02
N LEU A 109 7.68 -2.94 10.06
CA LEU A 109 6.89 -2.39 8.95
C LEU A 109 7.29 -3.04 7.62
N LEU A 110 7.30 -4.37 7.62
CA LEU A 110 7.90 -5.24 6.60
C LEU A 110 7.38 -4.96 5.17
N HIS A 111 6.07 -4.85 4.99
CA HIS A 111 5.44 -4.74 3.67
C HIS A 111 5.04 -3.31 3.29
N ARG A 112 5.39 -2.29 4.08
CA ARG A 112 4.96 -0.89 3.80
C ARG A 112 5.45 -0.35 2.45
N ASN A 113 6.56 -0.92 1.94
CA ASN A 113 7.18 -0.56 0.67
C ASN A 113 6.84 -1.54 -0.46
N ASP A 114 5.92 -2.47 -0.24
CA ASP A 114 5.40 -3.31 -1.31
C ASP A 114 4.76 -2.43 -2.40
N PRO A 115 4.94 -2.74 -3.71
CA PRO A 115 4.35 -1.95 -4.79
C PRO A 115 2.81 -1.80 -4.73
N ALA A 116 2.11 -2.70 -4.03
CA ALA A 116 0.68 -2.61 -3.81
C ALA A 116 0.29 -1.52 -2.80
N CYS A 117 1.23 -1.05 -1.96
CA CYS A 117 0.97 0.00 -0.98
C CYS A 117 1.03 1.39 -1.61
N LEU A 118 -0.02 2.19 -1.39
CA LEU A 118 -0.10 3.55 -1.94
C LEU A 118 0.87 4.54 -1.27
N ALA A 119 1.40 4.18 -0.11
CA ALA A 119 2.42 4.94 0.60
C ALA A 119 3.85 4.38 0.40
N HIS A 120 4.10 3.47 -0.55
CA HIS A 120 5.43 2.90 -0.77
C HIS A 120 6.50 3.99 -0.92
N GLY A 121 7.60 3.85 -0.18
CA GLY A 121 8.71 4.81 -0.16
C GLY A 121 8.45 6.11 0.61
N PHE A 122 7.27 6.31 1.22
CA PHE A 122 6.95 7.53 1.96
C PHE A 122 7.42 7.49 3.42
N TYR A 123 7.21 6.37 4.12
CA TYR A 123 7.53 6.23 5.54
C TYR A 123 8.95 5.69 5.73
N THR A 124 9.88 6.57 6.06
CA THR A 124 11.28 6.20 6.27
C THR A 124 11.65 6.22 7.75
N TYR A 125 12.68 5.46 8.12
CA TYR A 125 13.19 5.41 9.48
C TYR A 125 13.71 6.79 9.92
N GLU A 126 14.35 7.55 9.02
CA GLU A 126 14.85 8.89 9.30
C GLU A 126 13.71 9.87 9.62
N ALA A 127 12.61 9.80 8.87
CA ALA A 127 11.44 10.62 9.16
C ALA A 127 10.80 10.26 10.50
N PHE A 128 10.78 8.96 10.85
CA PHE A 128 10.31 8.49 12.16
C PHE A 128 11.18 9.04 13.30
N ILE A 129 12.51 8.90 13.22
CA ILE A 129 13.42 9.41 14.27
C ILE A 129 13.35 10.94 14.36
N ALA A 130 13.37 11.65 13.23
CA ALA A 130 13.26 13.11 13.24
C ALA A 130 11.94 13.61 13.86
N ALA A 131 10.84 12.88 13.68
CA ALA A 131 9.59 13.17 14.35
C ALA A 131 9.70 12.90 15.86
N CYS A 132 10.23 11.74 16.27
CA CYS A 132 10.43 11.40 17.68
C CYS A 132 11.31 12.43 18.42
N ASP A 133 12.36 12.95 17.79
CA ASP A 133 13.25 13.95 18.37
C ASP A 133 12.52 15.28 18.67
N SER A 134 11.38 15.54 18.04
CA SER A 134 10.52 16.70 18.33
C SER A 134 9.64 16.50 19.57
N PHE A 135 9.58 15.27 20.12
CA PHE A 135 8.77 14.89 21.28
C PHE A 135 9.64 14.14 22.30
N PRO A 136 10.55 14.83 23.02
CA PRO A 136 11.56 14.18 23.88
C PRO A 136 10.99 13.35 25.04
N ASP A 137 9.72 13.54 25.39
CA ASP A 137 9.02 12.73 26.40
C ASP A 137 8.51 11.39 25.84
N PHE A 138 8.32 11.27 24.52
CA PHE A 138 7.89 10.03 23.87
C PHE A 138 9.01 8.98 23.94
N ALA A 139 8.73 7.86 24.61
CA ALA A 139 9.72 6.83 24.94
C ALA A 139 10.97 7.42 25.61
N GLY A 140 10.77 8.46 26.41
CA GLY A 140 11.83 9.25 27.01
C GLY A 140 12.64 8.49 28.05
N LYS A 141 13.86 8.99 28.31
CA LYS A 141 14.87 8.35 29.19
C LYS A 141 14.47 8.17 30.66
N ASN A 142 13.40 8.83 31.11
CA ASN A 142 12.90 8.70 32.49
C ASN A 142 12.08 7.40 32.69
N LEU A 143 11.77 6.69 31.61
CA LEU A 143 11.05 5.42 31.62
C LEU A 143 12.02 4.23 31.64
N SER A 144 11.56 3.07 32.14
CA SER A 144 12.31 1.82 31.98
C SER A 144 12.35 1.41 30.51
N ASP A 145 13.39 0.68 30.08
CA ASP A 145 13.47 0.16 28.71
C ASP A 145 12.23 -0.64 28.29
N GLU A 146 11.64 -1.39 29.22
CA GLU A 146 10.39 -2.11 28.96
C GLU A 146 9.22 -1.16 28.67
N ALA A 147 9.08 -0.09 29.45
CA ALA A 147 8.04 0.91 29.24
C ALA A 147 8.26 1.68 27.93
N ARG A 148 9.50 2.07 27.63
CA ARG A 148 9.86 2.75 26.38
C ARG A 148 9.56 1.88 25.16
N LYS A 149 9.98 0.61 25.18
CA LYS A 149 9.68 -0.36 24.11
C LYS A 149 8.18 -0.58 23.94
N ARG A 150 7.45 -0.69 25.05
CA ARG A 150 5.98 -0.85 25.04
C ARG A 150 5.29 0.37 24.46
N GLU A 151 5.73 1.58 24.78
CA GLU A 151 5.18 2.82 24.26
C GLU A 151 5.37 2.92 22.74
N VAL A 152 6.58 2.65 22.24
CA VAL A 152 6.83 2.63 20.79
C VAL A 152 6.04 1.52 20.10
N ALA A 153 5.97 0.33 20.68
CA ALA A 153 5.18 -0.77 20.13
C ALA A 153 3.67 -0.44 20.09
N ALA A 154 3.14 0.23 21.12
CA ALA A 154 1.74 0.67 21.14
C ALA A 154 1.48 1.75 20.08
N PHE A 155 2.38 2.72 19.95
CA PHE A 155 2.30 3.75 18.91
C PHE A 155 2.31 3.14 17.51
N LEU A 156 3.32 2.30 17.21
CA LEU A 156 3.44 1.64 15.92
C LEU A 156 2.28 0.67 15.66
N GLY A 157 1.78 -0.01 16.68
CA GLY A 157 0.63 -0.91 16.57
C GLY A 157 -0.65 -0.18 16.19
N GLN A 158 -0.98 0.92 16.88
CA GLN A 158 -2.16 1.72 16.57
C GLN A 158 -2.06 2.37 15.18
N THR A 159 -0.93 3.00 14.90
CA THR A 159 -0.73 3.66 13.60
C THR A 159 -0.66 2.67 12.43
N SER A 160 -0.17 1.45 12.66
CA SER A 160 -0.25 0.36 11.68
C SER A 160 -1.70 -0.06 11.41
N HIS A 161 -2.55 -0.08 12.43
CA HIS A 161 -3.97 -0.36 12.26
C HIS A 161 -4.66 0.68 11.36
N GLU A 162 -4.46 1.97 11.66
CA GLU A 162 -5.02 3.09 10.89
C GLU A 162 -4.60 3.10 9.42
N THR A 163 -3.44 2.51 9.10
CA THR A 163 -2.84 2.55 7.76
C THR A 163 -2.66 1.16 7.14
N THR A 164 -3.39 0.16 7.64
CA THR A 164 -3.17 -1.24 7.26
C THR A 164 -3.56 -1.52 5.81
N GLY A 165 -2.70 -2.22 5.10
CA GLY A 165 -3.00 -2.91 3.85
C GLY A 165 -3.22 -4.41 4.04
N GLY A 166 -3.26 -4.91 5.28
CA GLY A 166 -3.29 -6.33 5.58
C GLY A 166 -4.65 -6.99 5.36
N TRP A 167 -4.63 -8.26 4.96
CA TRP A 167 -5.80 -9.13 4.84
C TRP A 167 -5.53 -10.49 5.49
N PRO A 168 -6.55 -11.33 5.76
CA PRO A 168 -6.39 -12.55 6.56
C PRO A 168 -5.32 -13.54 6.07
N THR A 169 -5.03 -13.55 4.76
CA THR A 169 -4.04 -14.43 4.12
C THR A 169 -2.88 -13.66 3.51
N ALA A 170 -2.60 -12.45 4.01
CA ALA A 170 -1.49 -11.64 3.52
C ALA A 170 -0.14 -12.35 3.77
N PRO A 171 0.85 -12.19 2.88
CA PRO A 171 2.22 -12.61 3.14
C PRO A 171 2.68 -12.11 4.51
N ASP A 172 3.27 -13.00 5.30
CA ASP A 172 3.74 -12.74 6.68
C ASP A 172 2.63 -12.30 7.67
N GLY A 173 1.37 -12.48 7.29
CA GLY A 173 0.19 -12.21 8.12
C GLY A 173 -0.29 -10.76 8.04
N PRO A 174 -1.54 -10.48 8.47
CA PRO A 174 -2.17 -9.16 8.31
C PRO A 174 -1.46 -8.04 9.08
N TYR A 175 -0.67 -8.37 10.11
CA TYR A 175 -0.02 -7.38 10.97
C TYR A 175 1.33 -6.89 10.42
N ALA A 176 1.87 -7.51 9.37
CA ALA A 176 3.09 -7.08 8.70
C ALA A 176 2.85 -5.96 7.65
N TRP A 177 1.60 -5.53 7.49
CA TRP A 177 1.11 -4.64 6.43
C TRP A 177 0.66 -3.27 6.95
N GLY A 178 1.14 -2.86 8.14
CA GLY A 178 0.99 -1.49 8.60
C GLY A 178 1.68 -0.49 7.67
N TYR A 179 1.27 0.78 7.75
CA TYR A 179 1.90 1.88 6.99
C TYR A 179 1.77 1.75 5.46
N CYS A 180 0.78 1.01 4.97
CA CYS A 180 0.53 0.82 3.55
C CYS A 180 -0.16 2.04 2.91
N PHE A 181 -0.88 2.83 3.71
CA PHE A 181 -1.59 4.04 3.30
C PHE A 181 -1.11 5.29 4.06
N LYS A 182 -1.28 6.46 3.43
CA LYS A 182 -0.94 7.78 4.01
C LYS A 182 -2.07 8.80 3.93
N GLU A 183 -3.12 8.49 3.21
CA GLU A 183 -4.32 9.30 3.05
C GLU A 183 -5.54 8.39 3.09
N GLU A 184 -6.65 8.90 3.61
CA GLU A 184 -7.94 8.22 3.67
C GLU A 184 -8.41 7.80 2.27
N LEU A 185 -8.84 6.54 2.15
CA LEU A 185 -9.36 6.01 0.88
C LEU A 185 -10.77 6.51 0.63
N ASN A 186 -11.02 7.01 -0.59
CA ASN A 186 -12.33 7.44 -1.06
C ASN A 186 -12.98 8.55 -0.20
N ALA A 187 -12.17 9.45 0.37
CA ALA A 187 -12.66 10.58 1.17
C ALA A 187 -13.60 11.48 0.35
N VAL A 188 -14.88 11.52 0.74
CA VAL A 188 -15.91 12.36 0.12
C VAL A 188 -16.19 13.64 0.92
N ALA A 189 -15.96 13.59 2.24
CA ALA A 189 -16.16 14.73 3.13
C ALA A 189 -14.88 15.57 3.21
N ASP A 190 -15.06 16.88 3.40
CA ASP A 190 -13.93 17.80 3.59
C ASP A 190 -13.44 17.85 5.05
N TYR A 191 -14.18 17.23 6.00
CA TYR A 191 -13.88 17.21 7.43
C TYR A 191 -13.64 18.60 8.05
N CYS A 192 -14.24 19.63 7.48
CA CYS A 192 -14.19 20.99 8.00
C CYS A 192 -15.32 21.21 9.03
N VAL A 193 -14.95 21.40 10.29
CA VAL A 193 -15.84 21.94 11.33
C VAL A 193 -15.31 23.31 11.75
N PRO A 194 -15.84 24.41 11.20
CA PRO A 194 -15.25 25.73 11.42
C PRO A 194 -15.39 26.15 12.89
N GLN A 195 -14.26 26.52 13.50
CA GLN A 195 -14.18 27.13 14.82
C GLN A 195 -13.41 28.46 14.72
N PRO A 196 -13.65 29.45 15.60
CA PRO A 196 -12.88 30.69 15.62
C PRO A 196 -11.36 30.45 15.73
N GLU A 197 -10.96 29.43 16.50
CA GLU A 197 -9.57 29.03 16.71
C GLU A 197 -9.01 28.25 15.52
N TRP A 198 -9.86 27.50 14.81
CA TRP A 198 -9.50 26.59 13.72
C TRP A 198 -10.35 26.85 12.48
N PRO A 199 -10.16 28.00 11.80
CA PRO A 199 -10.90 28.31 10.60
C PRO A 199 -10.50 27.38 9.45
N CYS A 200 -11.49 26.93 8.69
CA CYS A 200 -11.24 26.12 7.51
C CYS A 200 -10.61 26.98 6.39
N ALA A 201 -9.43 26.57 5.94
CA ALA A 201 -8.75 27.26 4.85
C ALA A 201 -9.49 27.00 3.52
N PRO A 202 -9.74 28.04 2.69
CA PRO A 202 -10.46 27.88 1.43
C PRO A 202 -9.82 26.82 0.52
N GLY A 203 -10.64 25.89 0.02
CA GLY A 203 -10.21 24.81 -0.86
C GLY A 203 -9.36 23.72 -0.21
N LYS A 204 -9.21 23.72 1.12
CA LYS A 204 -8.51 22.66 1.87
C LYS A 204 -9.49 21.63 2.42
N LYS A 205 -9.00 20.40 2.55
CA LYS A 205 -9.74 19.24 3.04
C LYS A 205 -8.96 18.56 4.16
N TYR A 206 -9.65 18.13 5.20
CA TYR A 206 -9.10 17.63 6.46
C TYR A 206 -9.39 16.13 6.66
N PHE A 207 -9.54 15.37 5.57
CA PHE A 207 -9.62 13.91 5.64
C PHE A 207 -8.35 13.28 6.20
N GLY A 208 -8.46 12.00 6.61
CA GLY A 208 -7.42 11.27 7.31
C GLY A 208 -6.07 11.30 6.61
N ARG A 209 -5.01 11.70 7.32
CA ARG A 209 -3.64 11.69 6.81
C ARG A 209 -2.62 11.16 7.82
N GLY A 210 -1.57 10.58 7.26
CA GLY A 210 -0.41 10.09 8.00
C GLY A 210 -0.71 8.88 8.87
N PRO A 211 0.23 8.53 9.77
CA PRO A 211 0.18 7.29 10.55
C PRO A 211 -1.05 7.18 11.46
N ILE A 212 -1.57 8.30 11.97
CA ILE A 212 -2.72 8.30 12.89
C ILE A 212 -4.04 8.68 12.20
N GLN A 213 -4.05 8.77 10.86
CA GLN A 213 -5.22 9.23 10.09
C GLN A 213 -5.89 10.49 10.67
N LEU A 214 -5.08 11.50 10.99
CA LEU A 214 -5.54 12.75 11.60
C LEU A 214 -6.64 13.40 10.74
N SER A 215 -7.78 13.72 11.35
CA SER A 215 -8.96 14.32 10.71
C SER A 215 -9.65 15.35 11.62
#